data_AF-A0AAW0NHT1-F1
#
_entry.id   AF-A0AAW0NHT1-F1
#
_cell.length_a   1.000
_cell.length_b   1.000
_cell.length_c   1.000
_cell.angle_alpha   90.00
_cell.angle_beta   90.00
_cell.angle_gamma   90.00
#
_symmetry.space_group_name_H-M   'P 1'
#
loop_
_entity.id
_entity.type
_entity.pdbx_description
1 polymer ?
#
loop_
_entity_poly.entity_id
_entity_poly.type
_entity_poly.pdbx_seq_one_letter_code
_entity_poly.pdbx_strand_id
1 'polypeptide(L)'
;MDKVRTLDRERHQKPRYIRQRMEDFTDLDEKLQRAFLSESDRKTFVQNIPSSCLWRRRGKVLNKRRKSTTKCCSPARWFVFASDLFKSYTKDEDVQMMELLKEEEALLSQRITDLRKIMVKTLVPSDPLDCSDVILEVVSGRTTGGGLHHAAVRIEGDSVYRHLKHEGGTHRVQRIPEVGLSSRMQKIHTGTMTVIILPQPLECDVSIEQKDLRVDTFRSKGAGGQSVNTTDSAVRVVHLPTGISAECQQSRSQLQNRDTAMRMLKARLYQSIMGKETEQRHTARKQQVGTRSQSERIRTYNFSQDRVTDHRTGYTARDIKEFMRGGEALDDLIMDVLEHAEKDAVLDLVDQSLK
;
A
#
# COMPACT_ATOMS: atom_id res chain seq x y z
N MET A 1 39.68 -17.08 17.60
CA MET A 1 40.05 -15.83 16.88
C MET A 1 38.95 -15.31 15.96
N ASP A 2 37.85 -16.05 15.73
CA ASP A 2 36.79 -15.62 14.79
C ASP A 2 35.72 -14.70 15.39
N LYS A 3 35.49 -14.72 16.71
CA LYS A 3 34.52 -13.80 17.37
C LYS A 3 34.94 -12.32 17.37
N VAL A 4 36.25 -12.05 17.28
CA VAL A 4 36.77 -10.66 17.22
C VAL A 4 36.61 -10.07 15.82
N ARG A 5 36.74 -10.91 14.78
CA ARG A 5 36.56 -10.50 13.37
C ARG A 5 35.12 -10.22 12.98
N THR A 6 34.14 -10.87 13.61
CA THR A 6 32.70 -10.58 13.42
C THR A 6 32.29 -9.28 14.11
N LEU A 7 32.77 -9.02 15.33
CA LEU A 7 32.51 -7.78 16.07
C LEU A 7 33.08 -6.54 15.35
N ASP A 8 34.26 -6.64 14.74
CA ASP A 8 34.85 -5.52 13.98
C ASP A 8 34.09 -5.22 12.66
N ARG A 9 33.51 -6.25 12.02
CA ARG A 9 32.66 -6.05 10.83
C ARG A 9 31.34 -5.36 11.18
N GLU A 10 30.71 -5.74 12.28
CA GLU A 10 29.48 -5.09 12.78
C GLU A 10 29.76 -3.65 13.26
N ARG A 11 30.92 -3.39 13.90
CA ARG A 11 31.35 -2.04 14.30
C ARG A 11 31.57 -1.10 13.12
N HIS A 12 31.87 -1.60 11.93
CA HIS A 12 32.05 -0.78 10.72
C HIS A 12 30.80 -0.71 9.83
N GLN A 13 29.89 -1.68 9.92
CA GLN A 13 28.58 -1.63 9.25
C GLN A 13 27.62 -0.64 9.91
N LYS A 14 27.58 -0.58 11.24
CA LYS A 14 26.72 0.34 12.00
C LYS A 14 26.92 1.82 11.65
N PRO A 15 28.16 2.37 11.61
CA PRO A 15 28.37 3.76 11.22
C PRO A 15 28.08 4.02 9.74
N ARG A 16 28.17 3.02 8.85
CA ARG A 16 27.76 3.16 7.44
C ARG A 16 26.23 3.21 7.29
N TYR A 17 25.50 2.35 7.98
CA TYR A 17 24.03 2.32 7.97
C TYR A 17 23.43 3.63 8.52
N ILE A 18 23.96 4.11 9.64
CA ILE A 18 23.53 5.37 10.26
C ILE A 18 23.89 6.56 9.36
N ARG A 19 25.07 6.55 8.74
CA ARG A 19 25.47 7.56 7.77
C ARG A 19 24.53 7.58 6.56
N GLN A 20 24.18 6.42 6.03
CA GLN A 20 23.23 6.29 4.92
C GLN A 20 21.85 6.82 5.31
N ARG A 21 21.32 6.43 6.48
CA ARG A 21 20.05 6.98 6.99
C ARG A 21 20.11 8.50 7.21
N MET A 22 21.21 9.04 7.73
CA MET A 22 21.36 10.48 7.92
C MET A 22 21.50 11.23 6.60
N GLU A 23 22.21 10.66 5.61
CA GLU A 23 22.28 11.17 4.25
C GLU A 23 20.88 11.19 3.61
N ASP A 24 20.11 10.10 3.76
CA ASP A 24 18.71 10.02 3.35
C ASP A 24 17.85 11.08 4.04
N PHE A 25 18.03 11.31 5.35
CA PHE A 25 17.31 12.35 6.10
C PHE A 25 17.68 13.77 5.65
N THR A 26 18.96 14.04 5.40
CA THR A 26 19.40 15.36 4.91
C THR A 26 18.93 15.61 3.49
N ASP A 27 18.94 14.59 2.64
CA ASP A 27 18.43 14.67 1.27
C ASP A 27 16.91 14.88 1.28
N LEU A 28 16.18 14.18 2.17
CA LEU A 28 14.75 14.38 2.35
C LEU A 28 14.42 15.78 2.91
N ASP A 29 15.18 16.28 3.90
CA ASP A 29 15.00 17.63 4.47
C ASP A 29 15.31 18.72 3.44
N GLU A 30 16.38 18.58 2.65
CA GLU A 30 16.66 19.49 1.53
C GLU A 30 15.58 19.45 0.46
N LYS A 31 15.06 18.27 0.11
CA LYS A 31 13.95 18.10 -0.84
C LYS A 31 12.65 18.69 -0.31
N LEU A 32 12.33 18.51 0.98
CA LEU A 32 11.15 19.09 1.62
C LEU A 32 11.25 20.62 1.78
N GLN A 33 12.46 21.17 2.00
CA GLN A 33 12.70 22.61 2.03
C GLN A 33 12.56 23.25 0.64
N ARG A 34 12.94 22.51 -0.42
CA ARG A 34 12.78 22.92 -1.83
C ARG A 34 11.35 22.69 -2.35
N ALA A 35 10.62 21.73 -1.80
CA ALA A 35 9.21 21.53 -2.10
C ALA A 35 8.37 22.69 -1.55
N PHE A 36 7.51 23.24 -2.41
CA PHE A 36 6.56 24.31 -2.06
C PHE A 36 5.40 23.74 -1.21
N LEU A 37 5.70 23.16 -0.04
CA LEU A 37 4.69 22.82 0.97
C LEU A 37 3.90 24.07 1.37
N SER A 38 2.57 23.95 1.46
CA SER A 38 1.71 25.05 1.84
C SER A 38 2.08 25.59 3.23
N GLU A 39 1.85 26.88 3.48
CA GLU A 39 2.20 27.50 4.76
C GLU A 39 1.42 26.87 5.94
N SER A 40 0.25 26.29 5.67
CA SER A 40 -0.54 25.47 6.59
C SER A 40 0.16 24.15 6.94
N ASP A 41 0.67 23.42 5.94
CA ASP A 41 1.34 22.13 6.15
C ASP A 41 2.68 22.30 6.88
N ARG A 42 3.37 23.41 6.61
CA ARG A 42 4.57 23.81 7.36
C ARG A 42 4.23 24.14 8.82
N LYS A 43 3.11 24.83 9.09
CA LYS A 43 2.69 25.20 10.44
C LYS A 43 2.23 24.00 11.25
N THR A 44 1.48 23.06 10.67
CA THR A 44 1.07 21.82 11.33
C THR A 44 2.27 20.92 11.62
N PHE A 45 3.23 20.81 10.69
CA PHE A 45 4.47 20.08 10.90
C PHE A 45 5.31 20.68 12.03
N VAL A 46 5.50 22.00 12.05
CA VAL A 46 6.27 22.72 13.08
C VAL A 46 5.57 22.74 14.44
N GLN A 47 4.24 22.81 14.50
CA GLN A 47 3.47 22.75 15.75
C GLN A 47 3.45 21.35 16.37
N ASN A 48 3.52 20.30 15.55
CA ASN A 48 3.56 18.91 16.01
C ASN A 48 4.96 18.44 16.42
N ILE A 49 6.00 19.26 16.21
CA ILE A 49 7.30 19.08 16.86
C ILE A 49 7.14 19.64 18.29
N PRO A 50 7.17 18.80 19.34
CA PRO A 50 7.07 19.31 20.71
C PRO A 50 8.20 20.31 20.95
N SER A 51 7.87 21.43 21.60
CA SER A 51 8.78 22.51 22.00
C SER A 51 9.87 22.08 23.00
N SER A 52 10.06 20.78 23.20
CA SER A 52 11.12 20.14 23.98
C SER A 52 12.43 19.98 23.22
N CYS A 53 12.69 20.77 22.18
CA CYS A 53 14.06 21.09 21.76
C CYS A 53 14.81 21.74 22.94
N LEU A 54 15.27 20.90 23.87
CA LEU A 54 16.13 21.20 25.02
C LEU A 54 17.42 21.92 24.61
N TRP A 55 17.75 21.91 23.32
CA TRP A 55 18.80 22.69 22.68
C TRP A 55 18.65 24.21 22.87
N ARG A 56 17.45 24.74 23.18
CA ARG A 56 17.27 26.19 23.41
C ARG A 56 17.45 26.61 24.88
N ARG A 57 17.28 25.72 25.87
CA ARG A 57 17.35 26.08 27.31
C ARG A 57 18.72 25.86 27.97
N ARG A 58 19.55 24.93 27.50
CA ARG A 58 20.94 24.76 28.01
C ARG A 58 21.96 25.75 27.43
N GLY A 59 21.60 26.51 26.39
CA GLY A 59 22.47 27.50 25.75
C GLY A 59 22.76 28.78 26.55
N LYS A 60 22.04 29.05 27.66
CA LYS A 60 22.26 30.26 28.47
C LYS A 60 23.32 30.08 29.57
N VAL A 61 23.51 28.87 30.10
CA VAL A 61 24.49 28.62 31.19
C VAL A 61 25.93 28.57 30.65
N LEU A 62 26.13 28.26 29.37
CA LEU A 62 27.45 28.27 28.71
C LEU A 62 27.81 29.63 28.07
N ASN A 63 26.93 30.63 28.16
CA ASN A 63 27.10 31.90 27.44
C ASN A 63 28.08 32.89 28.10
N LYS A 64 28.68 32.53 29.25
CA LYS A 64 29.66 33.38 29.96
C LYS A 64 31.11 33.20 29.49
N ARG A 65 31.38 32.27 28.57
CA ARG A 65 32.67 32.09 27.91
C ARG A 65 32.50 32.05 26.39
N ARG A 66 32.15 33.20 25.80
CA ARG A 66 32.10 33.38 24.35
C ARG A 66 32.78 34.69 23.92
N LYS A 67 34.06 34.57 23.57
CA LYS A 67 34.71 35.40 22.54
C LYS A 67 35.64 34.50 21.74
N SER A 68 35.08 33.64 20.88
CA SER A 68 35.73 33.02 19.70
C SER A 68 35.16 31.63 19.35
N THR A 69 33.86 31.47 19.04
CA THR A 69 33.39 30.31 18.23
C THR A 69 31.90 30.46 17.94
N THR A 70 31.60 31.23 16.90
CA THR A 70 30.28 31.24 16.26
C THR A 70 30.35 30.37 15.00
N LYS A 71 30.59 29.05 15.12
CA LYS A 71 30.57 28.10 13.98
C LYS A 71 30.25 26.65 14.41
N CYS A 72 29.18 26.40 15.17
CA CYS A 72 28.74 25.03 15.47
C CYS A 72 27.20 24.94 15.45
N CYS A 73 26.59 24.77 14.27
CA CYS A 73 25.13 24.62 14.12
C CYS A 73 24.70 23.60 13.05
N SER A 74 25.48 22.55 12.75
CA SER A 74 24.96 21.41 11.97
C SER A 74 25.12 20.09 12.73
N PRO A 75 24.06 19.23 12.80
CA PRO A 75 24.13 17.90 13.41
C PRO A 75 25.28 17.05 12.85
N ALA A 76 25.57 17.19 11.55
CA ALA A 76 26.67 16.52 10.87
C ALA A 76 28.07 16.90 11.41
N ARG A 77 28.29 18.16 11.80
CA ARG A 77 29.58 18.59 12.40
C ARG A 77 29.76 18.09 13.82
N TRP A 78 28.66 17.91 14.55
CA TRP A 78 28.69 17.33 15.90
C TRP A 78 29.06 15.85 15.85
N PHE A 79 28.60 15.12 14.83
CA PHE A 79 28.93 13.70 14.64
C PHE A 79 30.40 13.46 14.24
N VAL A 80 30.96 14.31 13.37
CA VAL A 80 32.41 14.27 13.05
C VAL A 80 33.24 14.52 14.31
N PHE A 81 32.82 15.50 15.13
CA PHE A 81 33.49 15.81 16.40
C PHE A 81 33.36 14.68 17.42
N ALA A 82 32.20 14.03 17.53
CA ALA A 82 31.97 12.89 18.42
C ALA A 82 32.77 11.64 17.98
N SER A 83 32.86 11.39 16.68
CA SER A 83 33.64 10.30 16.07
C SER A 83 35.15 10.49 16.25
N ASP A 84 35.64 11.73 16.16
CA ASP A 84 37.06 12.05 16.41
C ASP A 84 37.41 12.01 17.91
N LEU A 85 36.48 12.40 18.80
CA LEU A 85 36.64 12.20 20.24
C LEU A 85 36.77 10.70 20.60
N PHE A 86 36.01 9.86 19.90
CA PHE A 86 35.93 8.41 20.10
C PHE A 86 37.24 7.65 19.86
N LYS A 87 38.14 8.21 19.02
CA LYS A 87 39.46 7.60 18.75
C LYS A 87 40.49 7.86 19.84
N SER A 88 40.19 8.74 20.81
CA SER A 88 41.17 9.28 21.74
C SER A 88 41.06 8.78 23.20
N TYR A 89 40.13 7.88 23.52
CA TYR A 89 39.86 7.44 24.90
C TYR A 89 40.17 5.96 25.17
N THR A 90 40.65 5.68 26.39
CA THR A 90 41.19 4.41 26.88
C THR A 90 40.27 3.69 27.88
N LYS A 91 40.56 2.39 28.08
CA LYS A 91 39.66 1.22 27.99
C LYS A 91 38.67 0.85 29.10
N ASP A 92 38.43 1.62 30.18
CA ASP A 92 37.54 1.13 31.27
C ASP A 92 36.37 2.05 31.66
N GLU A 93 36.46 3.38 31.49
CA GLU A 93 35.30 4.31 31.65
C GLU A 93 34.35 4.28 30.41
N ASP A 94 34.80 3.61 29.35
CA ASP A 94 34.12 3.53 28.06
C ASP A 94 32.84 2.69 28.09
N VAL A 95 32.71 1.72 29.01
CA VAL A 95 31.54 0.82 29.01
C VAL A 95 30.26 1.56 29.41
N GLN A 96 30.31 2.37 30.47
CA GLN A 96 29.16 3.14 30.95
C GLN A 96 28.78 4.25 29.96
N MET A 97 29.77 4.96 29.39
CA MET A 97 29.54 5.97 28.37
C MET A 97 28.94 5.34 27.09
N MET A 98 29.43 4.16 26.68
CA MET A 98 28.90 3.44 25.52
C MET A 98 27.50 2.90 25.74
N GLU A 99 27.15 2.52 26.96
CA GLU A 99 25.81 2.08 27.32
C GLU A 99 24.83 3.26 27.26
N LEU A 100 25.18 4.41 27.85
CA LEU A 100 24.40 5.65 27.73
C LEU A 100 24.23 6.09 26.27
N LEU A 101 25.27 5.99 25.44
CA LEU A 101 25.19 6.33 24.03
C LEU A 101 24.28 5.37 23.24
N LYS A 102 24.28 4.07 23.57
CA LYS A 102 23.37 3.09 22.96
C LYS A 102 21.91 3.34 23.36
N GLU A 103 21.67 3.72 24.61
CA GLU A 103 20.33 4.09 25.08
C GLU A 103 19.83 5.35 24.36
N GLU A 104 20.66 6.39 24.25
CA GLU A 104 20.34 7.61 23.50
C GLU A 104 20.14 7.31 22.00
N GLU A 105 20.97 6.45 21.40
CA GLU A 105 20.80 6.00 20.01
C GLU A 105 19.47 5.27 19.81
N ALA A 106 19.08 4.39 20.73
CA ALA A 106 17.80 3.69 20.69
C ALA A 106 16.63 4.66 20.80
N LEU A 107 16.69 5.63 21.72
CA LEU A 107 15.68 6.67 21.90
C LEU A 107 15.52 7.56 20.66
N LEU A 108 16.65 8.02 20.08
CA LEU A 108 16.64 8.81 18.86
C LEU A 108 16.10 8.00 17.68
N SER A 109 16.48 6.74 17.55
CA SER A 109 16.00 5.85 16.49
C SER A 109 14.48 5.62 16.60
N GLN A 110 13.98 5.39 17.82
CA GLN A 110 12.55 5.28 18.08
C GLN A 110 11.84 6.59 17.71
N ARG A 111 12.38 7.74 18.16
CA ARG A 111 11.78 9.04 17.88
C ARG A 111 11.73 9.36 16.39
N ILE A 112 12.78 9.03 15.65
CA ILE A 112 12.84 9.16 14.19
C ILE A 112 11.76 8.28 13.54
N THR A 113 11.59 7.05 14.02
CA THR A 113 10.57 6.13 13.51
C THR A 113 9.16 6.66 13.77
N ASP A 114 8.91 7.21 14.95
CA ASP A 114 7.62 7.83 15.30
C ASP A 114 7.32 9.06 14.43
N LEU A 115 8.31 9.94 14.26
CA LEU A 115 8.19 11.11 13.39
C LEU A 115 7.93 10.72 11.94
N ARG A 116 8.60 9.67 11.44
CA ARG A 116 8.35 9.13 10.10
C ARG A 116 6.91 8.63 9.96
N LYS A 117 6.40 7.88 10.95
CA LYS A 117 5.00 7.41 10.95
C LYS A 117 4.00 8.57 10.92
N ILE A 118 4.23 9.61 11.71
CA ILE A 118 3.39 10.82 11.73
C ILE A 118 3.45 11.52 10.37
N MET A 119 4.64 11.66 9.81
CA MET A 119 4.86 12.32 8.52
C MET A 119 4.13 11.58 7.39
N VAL A 120 4.31 10.26 7.28
CA VAL A 120 3.62 9.44 6.27
C VAL A 120 2.10 9.55 6.42
N LYS A 121 1.57 9.42 7.65
CA LYS A 121 0.12 9.56 7.91
C LYS A 121 -0.44 10.93 7.54
N THR A 122 0.38 11.97 7.60
CA THR A 122 -0.03 13.35 7.29
C THR A 122 0.06 13.64 5.80
N LEU A 123 1.12 13.16 5.14
CA LEU A 123 1.40 13.48 3.73
C LEU A 123 0.69 12.53 2.76
N VAL A 124 0.62 11.24 3.08
CA VAL A 124 0.04 10.22 2.20
C VAL A 124 -1.42 10.00 2.59
N PRO A 125 -2.40 10.31 1.72
CA PRO A 125 -3.78 10.00 2.00
C PRO A 125 -3.96 8.49 2.12
N SER A 126 -4.66 8.04 3.16
CA SER A 126 -4.99 6.63 3.32
C SER A 126 -5.94 6.18 2.21
N ASP A 127 -5.73 4.97 1.67
CA ASP A 127 -6.60 4.42 0.65
C ASP A 127 -7.97 4.10 1.29
N PRO A 128 -9.10 4.56 0.72
CA PRO A 128 -10.43 4.21 1.24
C PRO A 128 -10.67 2.70 1.33
N LEU A 129 -9.97 1.89 0.54
CA LEU A 129 -10.11 0.43 0.49
C LEU A 129 -9.20 -0.30 1.49
N ASP A 130 -8.30 0.40 2.20
CA ASP A 130 -7.33 -0.24 3.10
C ASP A 130 -8.00 -1.07 4.21
N CYS A 131 -9.20 -0.68 4.65
CA CYS A 131 -9.98 -1.36 5.69
C CYS A 131 -10.89 -2.48 5.16
N SER A 132 -10.95 -2.69 3.85
CA SER A 132 -11.85 -3.67 3.26
C SER A 132 -11.36 -5.11 3.47
N ASP A 133 -12.33 -6.01 3.64
CA ASP A 133 -12.15 -7.44 3.46
C ASP A 133 -11.62 -7.74 2.05
N VAL A 134 -10.98 -8.90 1.89
CA VAL A 134 -10.27 -9.25 0.67
C VAL A 134 -10.73 -10.57 0.10
N ILE A 135 -10.85 -10.60 -1.23
CA ILE A 135 -10.91 -11.84 -2.00
C ILE A 135 -9.52 -12.10 -2.56
N LEU A 136 -8.92 -13.21 -2.13
CA LEU A 136 -7.63 -13.71 -2.60
C LEU A 136 -7.88 -14.86 -3.57
N GLU A 137 -7.46 -14.71 -4.83
CA GLU A 137 -7.45 -15.77 -5.82
C GLU A 137 -6.01 -16.23 -6.08
N VAL A 138 -5.80 -17.53 -6.18
CA VAL A 138 -4.54 -18.14 -6.60
C VAL A 138 -4.78 -18.90 -7.88
N VAL A 139 -4.01 -18.58 -8.91
CA VAL A 139 -4.08 -19.23 -10.22
C VAL A 139 -2.72 -19.80 -10.56
N SER A 140 -2.64 -21.11 -10.75
CA SER A 140 -1.40 -21.74 -11.20
C SER A 140 -1.35 -21.81 -12.73
N GLY A 141 -0.13 -21.92 -13.28
CA GLY A 141 0.05 -22.40 -14.64
C GLY A 141 -0.36 -23.86 -14.82
N ARG A 142 -0.03 -24.46 -15.98
CA ARG A 142 -0.29 -25.89 -16.24
C ARG A 142 0.41 -26.76 -15.20
N THR A 143 -0.36 -27.47 -14.39
CA THR A 143 0.12 -28.45 -13.42
C THR A 143 0.09 -29.85 -14.01
N THR A 144 1.21 -30.57 -13.99
CA THR A 144 1.31 -31.96 -14.48
C THR A 144 0.92 -33.01 -13.44
N GLY A 145 0.59 -32.62 -12.21
CA GLY A 145 0.13 -33.53 -11.16
C GLY A 145 -0.61 -32.80 -10.04
N GLY A 146 -1.77 -33.34 -9.66
CA GLY A 146 -2.47 -33.25 -8.36
C GLY A 146 -2.76 -31.90 -7.68
N GLY A 147 -2.28 -30.77 -8.19
CA GLY A 147 -2.40 -29.45 -7.56
C GLY A 147 -3.68 -28.69 -7.94
N LEU A 148 -3.96 -27.64 -7.16
CA LEU A 148 -5.05 -26.70 -7.46
C LEU A 148 -4.65 -25.80 -8.63
N HIS A 149 -5.45 -25.82 -9.70
CA HIS A 149 -5.29 -24.88 -10.82
C HIS A 149 -5.80 -23.48 -10.47
N HIS A 150 -6.85 -23.43 -9.65
CA HIS A 150 -7.50 -22.20 -9.20
C HIS A 150 -8.04 -22.41 -7.78
N ALA A 151 -7.82 -21.44 -6.91
CA ALA A 151 -8.42 -21.38 -5.57
C ALA A 151 -8.81 -19.94 -5.27
N ALA A 152 -9.92 -19.74 -4.56
CA ALA A 152 -10.35 -18.42 -4.09
C ALA A 152 -10.75 -18.51 -2.62
N VAL A 153 -10.34 -17.52 -1.83
CA VAL A 153 -10.59 -17.44 -0.39
C VAL A 153 -11.01 -16.02 -0.05
N ARG A 154 -11.98 -15.88 0.85
CA ARG A 154 -12.35 -14.61 1.46
C ARG A 154 -11.60 -14.48 2.79
N ILE A 155 -10.96 -13.35 3.00
CA ILE A 155 -10.21 -13.03 4.22
C ILE A 155 -10.86 -11.79 4.84
N GLU A 156 -11.32 -11.95 6.07
CA GLU A 156 -12.01 -10.91 6.85
C GLU A 156 -11.11 -10.46 8.00
N GLY A 157 -11.14 -9.17 8.34
CA GLY A 157 -10.39 -8.63 9.47
C GLY A 157 -10.00 -7.16 9.34
N ASP A 158 -9.22 -6.68 10.30
CA ASP A 158 -8.81 -5.28 10.35
C ASP A 158 -7.72 -4.97 9.32
N SER A 159 -8.04 -4.05 8.41
CA SER A 159 -7.10 -3.56 7.39
C SER A 159 -6.42 -4.67 6.57
N VAL A 160 -7.17 -5.73 6.24
CA VAL A 160 -6.64 -6.89 5.49
C VAL A 160 -6.11 -6.47 4.12
N TYR A 161 -6.85 -5.61 3.39
CA TYR A 161 -6.41 -5.13 2.10
C TYR A 161 -5.10 -4.36 2.17
N ARG A 162 -4.89 -3.52 3.20
CA ARG A 162 -3.62 -2.79 3.36
C ARG A 162 -2.41 -3.73 3.39
N HIS A 163 -2.49 -4.82 4.16
CA HIS A 163 -1.38 -5.76 4.33
C HIS A 163 -1.18 -6.65 3.10
N LEU A 164 -2.28 -7.03 2.45
CA LEU A 164 -2.25 -8.00 1.35
C LEU A 164 -2.17 -7.36 -0.04
N LYS A 165 -2.48 -6.07 -0.26
CA LYS A 165 -2.51 -5.45 -1.60
C LYS A 165 -1.20 -5.61 -2.39
N HIS A 166 -0.07 -5.72 -1.70
CA HIS A 166 1.24 -5.94 -2.30
C HIS A 166 1.60 -7.41 -2.51
N GLU A 167 0.72 -8.35 -2.18
CA GLU A 167 0.89 -9.77 -2.51
C GLU A 167 0.34 -10.09 -3.92
N GLY A 168 -0.36 -9.15 -4.56
CA GLY A 168 -0.87 -9.31 -5.92
C GLY A 168 0.27 -9.32 -6.96
N GLY A 169 0.30 -10.35 -7.80
CA GLY A 169 1.29 -10.47 -8.88
C GLY A 169 1.75 -11.90 -9.15
N THR A 170 2.83 -12.03 -9.93
CA THR A 170 3.42 -13.33 -10.28
C THR A 170 4.49 -13.75 -9.28
N HIS A 171 4.32 -14.94 -8.72
CA HIS A 171 5.26 -15.62 -7.85
C HIS A 171 5.93 -16.76 -8.60
N ARG A 172 7.26 -16.83 -8.51
CA ARG A 172 8.07 -17.86 -9.16
C ARG A 172 8.58 -18.87 -8.15
N VAL A 173 8.51 -20.16 -8.49
CA VAL A 173 9.11 -21.23 -7.68
C VAL A 173 10.19 -21.96 -8.46
N GLN A 174 11.32 -22.22 -7.82
CA GLN A 174 12.41 -23.05 -8.35
C GLN A 174 12.59 -24.25 -7.42
N ARG A 175 12.24 -25.44 -7.92
CA ARG A 175 12.30 -26.69 -7.17
C ARG A 175 12.59 -27.88 -8.07
N ILE A 176 13.01 -28.98 -7.46
CA ILE A 176 13.00 -30.29 -8.12
C ILE A 176 11.58 -30.85 -7.93
N PRO A 177 10.83 -31.12 -9.02
CA PRO A 177 9.47 -31.64 -8.90
C PRO A 177 9.50 -33.07 -8.35
N GLU A 178 8.51 -33.42 -7.53
CA GLU A 178 8.41 -34.76 -6.93
C GLU A 178 8.08 -35.83 -7.98
N VAL A 179 7.31 -35.47 -9.00
CA VAL A 179 6.80 -36.37 -10.03
C VAL A 179 7.41 -36.08 -11.41
N GLY A 180 7.50 -37.12 -12.25
CA GLY A 180 7.92 -37.02 -13.65
C GLY A 180 9.41 -37.35 -13.90
N LEU A 181 9.85 -37.19 -15.15
CA LEU A 181 11.23 -37.47 -15.59
C LEU A 181 12.25 -36.57 -14.87
N SER A 182 11.89 -35.33 -14.58
CA SER A 182 12.76 -34.35 -13.93
C SER A 182 13.08 -34.68 -12.47
N SER A 183 12.19 -35.40 -11.78
CA SER A 183 12.44 -35.95 -10.45
C SER A 183 13.59 -36.97 -10.48
N ARG A 184 13.55 -37.91 -11.45
CA ARG A 184 14.59 -38.91 -11.66
C ARG A 184 15.95 -38.30 -12.03
N MET A 185 15.94 -37.20 -12.77
CA MET A 185 17.16 -36.51 -13.22
C MET A 185 17.67 -35.45 -12.24
N GLN A 186 17.01 -35.23 -11.10
CA GLN A 186 17.32 -34.16 -10.14
C GLN A 186 17.43 -32.77 -10.81
N LYS A 187 16.60 -32.53 -11.82
CA LYS A 187 16.64 -31.29 -12.61
C LYS A 187 15.73 -30.23 -11.99
N ILE A 188 16.27 -29.04 -11.77
CA ILE A 188 15.51 -27.89 -11.26
C ILE A 188 14.51 -27.42 -12.33
N HIS A 189 13.24 -27.34 -11.94
CA HIS A 189 12.17 -26.73 -12.74
C HIS A 189 11.75 -25.40 -12.15
N THR A 190 11.41 -24.47 -13.04
CA THR A 190 10.84 -23.18 -12.67
C THR A 190 9.34 -23.20 -12.96
N GLY A 191 8.53 -23.01 -11.92
CA GLY A 191 7.08 -22.83 -12.02
C GLY A 191 6.68 -21.38 -11.73
N THR A 192 5.50 -20.99 -12.20
CA THR A 192 4.89 -19.70 -11.92
C THR A 192 3.48 -19.88 -11.36
N MET A 193 3.12 -18.99 -10.45
CA MET A 193 1.81 -18.89 -9.83
C MET A 193 1.44 -17.42 -9.76
N THR A 194 0.17 -17.10 -9.95
CA THR A 194 -0.33 -15.74 -9.89
C THR A 194 -1.24 -15.63 -8.68
N VAL A 195 -1.00 -14.63 -7.85
CA VAL A 195 -1.86 -14.26 -6.72
C VAL A 195 -2.58 -12.98 -7.11
N ILE A 196 -3.89 -12.96 -6.89
CA ILE A 196 -4.77 -11.85 -7.25
C ILE A 196 -5.51 -11.44 -5.97
N ILE A 197 -5.51 -10.14 -5.68
CA ILE A 197 -5.98 -9.58 -4.43
C ILE A 197 -6.91 -8.43 -4.75
N LEU A 198 -8.18 -8.65 -4.48
CA LEU A 198 -9.24 -7.69 -4.78
C LEU A 198 -9.97 -7.34 -3.48
N PRO A 199 -10.28 -6.05 -3.25
CA PRO A 199 -11.15 -5.68 -2.15
C PRO A 199 -12.54 -6.25 -2.39
N GLN A 200 -13.19 -6.70 -1.31
CA GLN A 200 -14.53 -7.25 -1.40
C GLN A 200 -15.53 -6.18 -1.87
N PRO A 201 -16.44 -6.53 -2.81
CA PRO A 201 -17.56 -5.65 -3.18
C PRO A 201 -18.43 -5.29 -1.97
N LEU A 202 -18.76 -4.01 -1.83
CA LEU A 202 -19.88 -3.59 -0.99
C LEU A 202 -21.20 -3.88 -1.71
N GLU A 203 -22.22 -4.29 -0.96
CA GLU A 203 -23.56 -4.40 -1.51
C GLU A 203 -24.11 -3.01 -1.83
N CYS A 204 -24.46 -2.76 -3.10
CA CYS A 204 -25.07 -1.50 -3.52
C CYS A 204 -26.60 -1.62 -3.51
N ASP A 205 -27.27 -0.89 -2.61
CA ASP A 205 -28.71 -0.61 -2.78
C ASP A 205 -28.91 0.70 -3.54
N VAL A 206 -29.68 0.64 -4.62
CA VAL A 206 -30.02 1.81 -5.44
C VAL A 206 -31.26 2.45 -4.83
N SER A 207 -31.03 3.46 -3.98
CA SER A 207 -32.06 4.38 -3.53
C SER A 207 -32.27 5.47 -4.58
N ILE A 208 -33.52 5.69 -4.98
CA ILE A 208 -33.90 6.67 -6.00
C ILE A 208 -34.77 7.74 -5.33
N GLU A 209 -34.30 8.98 -5.31
CA GLU A 209 -35.09 10.10 -4.82
C GLU A 209 -36.09 10.57 -5.88
N GLN A 210 -37.28 10.97 -5.45
CA GLN A 210 -38.31 11.47 -6.37
C GLN A 210 -37.94 12.79 -7.05
N LYS A 211 -37.03 13.56 -6.45
CA LYS A 211 -36.55 14.85 -6.99
C LYS A 211 -35.71 14.67 -8.26
N ASP A 212 -35.05 13.52 -8.38
CA ASP A 212 -34.16 13.21 -9.50
C ASP A 212 -34.88 12.54 -10.67
N LEU A 213 -36.21 12.39 -10.57
CA LEU A 213 -37.03 11.70 -11.54
C LEU A 213 -37.90 12.67 -12.31
N ARG A 214 -37.78 12.61 -13.63
CA ARG A 214 -38.74 13.20 -14.55
C ARG A 214 -39.67 12.11 -15.08
N VAL A 215 -40.97 12.29 -14.86
CA VAL A 215 -42.01 11.36 -15.33
C VAL A 215 -42.79 12.04 -16.45
N ASP A 216 -42.63 11.54 -17.67
CA ASP A 216 -43.36 11.99 -18.84
C ASP A 216 -44.47 10.98 -19.17
N THR A 217 -45.69 11.46 -19.40
CA THR A 217 -46.86 10.65 -19.76
C THR A 217 -47.24 10.91 -21.21
N PHE A 218 -47.55 9.86 -21.96
CA PHE A 218 -47.91 9.96 -23.37
C PHE A 218 -48.87 8.85 -23.81
N ARG A 219 -49.40 8.95 -25.02
CA ARG A 219 -50.32 7.96 -25.59
C ARG A 219 -49.58 6.67 -25.94
N SER A 220 -50.18 5.54 -25.56
CA SER A 220 -49.66 4.21 -25.89
C SER A 220 -49.64 3.99 -27.41
N LYS A 221 -48.63 3.26 -27.91
CA LYS A 221 -48.53 2.90 -29.33
C LYS A 221 -48.86 1.41 -29.51
N GLY A 222 -49.76 1.08 -30.44
CA GLY A 222 -50.05 -0.31 -30.81
C GLY A 222 -51.50 -0.58 -31.20
N ALA A 223 -51.82 -1.86 -31.39
CA ALA A 223 -53.18 -2.30 -31.68
C ALA A 223 -54.11 -2.01 -30.49
N GLY A 224 -55.11 -1.17 -30.70
CA GLY A 224 -56.08 -0.78 -29.69
C GLY A 224 -57.30 -0.05 -30.26
N GLY A 225 -58.36 0.03 -29.45
CA GLY A 225 -59.58 0.77 -29.79
C GLY A 225 -59.47 2.26 -29.48
N GLN A 226 -60.62 2.94 -29.40
CA GLN A 226 -60.70 4.39 -29.11
C GLN A 226 -59.90 4.81 -27.86
N SER A 227 -59.88 3.97 -26.82
CA SER A 227 -59.16 4.24 -25.57
C SER A 227 -57.64 4.46 -25.77
N VAL A 228 -57.00 3.79 -26.74
CA VAL A 228 -55.56 3.95 -27.01
C VAL A 228 -55.26 5.29 -27.69
N ASN A 229 -56.21 5.83 -28.45
CA ASN A 229 -56.03 7.11 -29.16
C ASN A 229 -56.30 8.34 -28.27
N THR A 230 -57.06 8.18 -27.18
CA THR A 230 -57.49 9.29 -26.32
C THR A 230 -56.84 9.30 -24.94
N THR A 231 -56.41 8.15 -24.41
CA THR A 231 -55.92 8.03 -23.02
C THR A 231 -54.40 8.04 -22.95
N ASP A 232 -53.84 8.89 -22.09
CA ASP A 232 -52.39 8.98 -21.86
C ASP A 232 -51.91 7.94 -20.83
N SER A 233 -51.95 6.66 -21.21
CA SER A 233 -51.61 5.54 -20.33
C SER A 233 -50.13 5.16 -20.29
N ALA A 234 -49.32 5.53 -21.30
CA ALA A 234 -47.89 5.17 -21.34
C ALA A 234 -47.05 6.14 -20.49
N VAL A 235 -46.06 5.58 -19.79
CA VAL A 235 -45.21 6.34 -18.86
C VAL A 235 -43.75 6.11 -19.20
N ARG A 236 -42.99 7.20 -19.30
CA ARG A 236 -41.52 7.21 -19.37
C ARG A 236 -40.98 7.89 -18.13
N VAL A 237 -40.04 7.24 -17.48
CA VAL A 237 -39.33 7.78 -16.33
C VAL A 237 -37.87 7.99 -16.74
N VAL A 238 -37.34 9.18 -16.46
CA VAL A 238 -35.95 9.56 -16.72
C VAL A 238 -35.29 9.93 -15.41
N HIS A 239 -34.15 9.31 -15.12
CA HIS A 239 -33.29 9.72 -14.01
C HIS A 239 -32.38 10.84 -14.48
N LEU A 240 -32.60 12.06 -13.98
CA LEU A 240 -31.92 13.27 -14.41
C LEU A 240 -30.40 13.21 -14.29
N PRO A 241 -29.79 12.74 -13.19
CA PRO A 241 -28.33 12.80 -13.04
C PRO A 241 -27.58 11.75 -13.85
N THR A 242 -28.21 10.61 -14.19
CA THR A 242 -27.57 9.57 -15.03
C THR A 242 -28.02 9.61 -16.49
N GLY A 243 -29.11 10.31 -16.81
CA GLY A 243 -29.72 10.32 -18.14
C GLY A 243 -30.38 9.00 -18.56
N ILE A 244 -30.39 7.98 -17.70
CA ILE A 244 -30.99 6.68 -17.99
C ILE A 244 -32.51 6.82 -17.93
N SER A 245 -33.19 6.36 -18.97
CA SER A 245 -34.64 6.34 -19.05
C SER A 245 -35.17 4.93 -19.12
N ALA A 246 -36.42 4.74 -18.69
CA ALA A 246 -37.19 3.51 -18.87
C ALA A 246 -38.63 3.88 -19.23
N GLU A 247 -39.24 3.11 -20.13
CA GLU A 247 -40.62 3.32 -20.56
C GLU A 247 -41.44 2.04 -20.45
N CYS A 248 -42.71 2.18 -20.08
CA CYS A 248 -43.65 1.07 -19.98
C CYS A 248 -45.02 1.46 -20.52
N GLN A 249 -45.62 0.55 -21.30
CA GLN A 249 -46.95 0.70 -21.89
C GLN A 249 -47.76 -0.61 -21.89
N GLN A 250 -47.40 -1.57 -21.03
CA GLN A 250 -48.01 -2.92 -21.05
C GLN A 250 -49.45 -2.95 -20.51
N SER A 251 -49.73 -2.16 -19.47
CA SER A 251 -51.07 -2.10 -18.87
C SER A 251 -51.89 -0.93 -19.42
N ARG A 252 -53.22 -1.03 -19.31
CA ARG A 252 -54.13 0.09 -19.54
C ARG A 252 -54.06 1.14 -18.42
N SER A 253 -53.58 0.76 -17.23
CA SER A 253 -53.47 1.66 -16.07
C SER A 253 -52.14 2.41 -16.04
N GLN A 254 -52.22 3.75 -15.96
CA GLN A 254 -51.05 4.63 -15.84
C GLN A 254 -50.22 4.32 -14.59
N LEU A 255 -50.86 4.04 -13.44
CA LEU A 255 -50.17 3.73 -12.18
C LEU A 255 -49.34 2.45 -12.30
N GLN A 256 -49.92 1.39 -12.87
CA GLN A 256 -49.22 0.13 -13.09
C GLN A 256 -48.04 0.28 -14.05
N ASN A 257 -48.21 1.10 -15.10
CA ASN A 257 -47.11 1.41 -16.02
C ASN A 257 -46.02 2.25 -15.35
N ARG A 258 -46.38 3.20 -14.48
CA ARG A 258 -45.43 3.99 -13.68
C ARG A 258 -44.62 3.08 -12.75
N ASP A 259 -45.26 2.20 -12.01
CA ASP A 259 -44.59 1.28 -11.07
C ASP A 259 -43.65 0.32 -11.82
N THR A 260 -44.08 -0.16 -12.98
CA THR A 260 -43.26 -1.03 -13.83
C THR A 260 -42.08 -0.28 -14.45
N ALA A 261 -42.29 0.94 -14.94
CA ALA A 261 -41.22 1.80 -15.46
C ALA A 261 -40.21 2.15 -14.37
N MET A 262 -40.66 2.42 -13.14
CA MET A 262 -39.80 2.62 -11.96
C MET A 262 -38.97 1.38 -11.63
N ARG A 263 -39.58 0.18 -11.65
CA ARG A 263 -38.86 -1.09 -11.44
C ARG A 263 -37.80 -1.33 -12.52
N MET A 264 -38.14 -1.07 -13.78
CA MET A 264 -37.20 -1.17 -14.91
C MET A 264 -36.07 -0.15 -14.79
N LEU A 265 -36.37 1.08 -14.35
CA LEU A 265 -35.36 2.10 -14.12
C LEU A 265 -34.38 1.68 -13.02
N LYS A 266 -34.88 1.20 -11.86
CA LYS A 266 -34.04 0.69 -10.77
C LYS A 266 -33.14 -0.45 -11.27
N ALA A 267 -33.68 -1.39 -12.06
CA ALA A 267 -32.89 -2.48 -12.64
C ALA A 267 -31.79 -1.97 -13.60
N ARG A 268 -32.09 -0.98 -14.47
CA ARG A 268 -31.10 -0.38 -15.39
C ARG A 268 -30.00 0.38 -14.64
N LEU A 269 -30.37 1.13 -13.61
CA LEU A 269 -29.40 1.84 -12.75
C LEU A 269 -28.48 0.85 -12.04
N TYR A 270 -29.05 -0.20 -11.44
CA TYR A 270 -28.30 -1.27 -10.80
C TYR A 270 -27.32 -1.93 -11.78
N GLN A 271 -27.78 -2.31 -12.97
CA GLN A 271 -26.91 -2.87 -14.01
C GLN A 271 -25.78 -1.92 -14.43
N SER A 272 -26.05 -0.61 -14.51
CA SER A 272 -25.03 0.38 -14.87
C SER A 272 -23.94 0.50 -13.79
N ILE A 273 -24.34 0.55 -12.52
CA ILE A 273 -23.41 0.63 -11.37
C ILE A 273 -22.59 -0.66 -11.30
N MET A 274 -23.26 -1.82 -11.27
CA MET A 274 -22.60 -3.12 -11.26
C MET A 274 -21.67 -3.31 -12.45
N GLY A 275 -22.09 -2.88 -13.65
CA GLY A 275 -21.25 -2.92 -14.85
C GLY A 275 -19.95 -2.15 -14.66
N LYS A 276 -20.01 -0.91 -14.18
CA LYS A 276 -18.82 -0.10 -13.89
C LYS A 276 -17.90 -0.76 -12.88
N GLU A 277 -18.45 -1.27 -11.78
CA GLU A 277 -17.64 -1.94 -10.76
C GLU A 277 -17.00 -3.23 -11.29
N THR A 278 -17.75 -4.04 -12.05
CA THR A 278 -17.22 -5.27 -12.64
C THR A 278 -16.09 -4.97 -13.63
N GLU A 279 -16.21 -3.90 -14.41
CA GLU A 279 -15.15 -3.47 -15.33
C GLU A 279 -13.90 -2.99 -14.58
N GLN A 280 -14.07 -2.20 -13.51
CA GLN A 280 -12.96 -1.79 -12.63
C GLN A 280 -12.27 -3.01 -11.98
N ARG A 281 -13.04 -3.98 -11.49
CA ARG A 281 -12.48 -5.22 -10.94
C ARG A 281 -11.77 -6.05 -12.01
N HIS A 282 -12.36 -6.17 -13.19
CA HIS A 282 -11.77 -6.92 -14.29
C HIS A 282 -10.46 -6.30 -14.78
N THR A 283 -10.41 -4.97 -14.88
CA THR A 283 -9.18 -4.23 -15.24
C THR A 283 -8.11 -4.36 -14.18
N ALA A 284 -8.43 -4.16 -12.89
CA ALA A 284 -7.50 -4.37 -11.77
C ALA A 284 -6.97 -5.82 -11.72
N ARG A 285 -7.85 -6.80 -11.90
CA ARG A 285 -7.47 -8.23 -12.00
C ARG A 285 -6.52 -8.47 -13.16
N LYS A 286 -6.82 -7.93 -14.34
CA LYS A 286 -5.97 -8.08 -15.54
C LYS A 286 -4.57 -7.48 -15.33
N GLN A 287 -4.47 -6.35 -14.63
CA GLN A 287 -3.19 -5.73 -14.28
C GLN A 287 -2.35 -6.63 -13.37
N GLN A 288 -2.94 -7.23 -12.33
CA GLN A 288 -2.22 -8.12 -11.42
C GLN A 288 -1.81 -9.45 -12.08
N VAL A 289 -2.64 -9.98 -12.98
CA VAL A 289 -2.31 -11.21 -13.73
C VAL A 289 -1.17 -10.98 -14.72
N GLY A 290 -1.10 -9.79 -15.32
CA GLY A 290 -0.10 -9.44 -16.31
C GLY A 290 -0.04 -10.43 -17.47
N THR A 291 1.18 -10.69 -17.97
CA THR A 291 1.43 -11.67 -19.04
C THR A 291 1.71 -13.09 -18.51
N ARG A 292 1.67 -13.29 -17.17
CA ARG A 292 2.12 -14.51 -16.48
C ARG A 292 3.57 -14.92 -16.82
N SER A 293 4.36 -13.96 -17.31
CA SER A 293 5.74 -14.18 -17.73
C SER A 293 6.68 -14.21 -16.52
N GLN A 294 7.81 -14.91 -16.66
CA GLN A 294 8.82 -15.02 -15.59
C GLN A 294 9.52 -13.69 -15.27
N SER A 295 9.43 -12.71 -16.18
CA SER A 295 10.00 -11.37 -16.04
C SER A 295 9.21 -10.49 -15.07
N GLU A 296 7.89 -10.67 -14.95
CA GLU A 296 7.00 -9.85 -14.12
C GLU A 296 6.87 -10.39 -12.67
N ARG A 297 7.87 -11.15 -12.22
CA ARG A 297 7.80 -11.79 -10.91
C ARG A 297 8.04 -10.77 -9.80
N ILE A 298 7.18 -10.80 -8.78
CA ILE A 298 7.40 -10.03 -7.55
C ILE A 298 8.27 -10.81 -6.56
N ARG A 299 8.16 -12.15 -6.52
CA ARG A 299 8.93 -13.02 -5.62
C ARG A 299 9.48 -14.26 -6.28
N THR A 300 10.61 -14.74 -5.78
CA THR A 300 11.17 -16.05 -6.12
C THR A 300 11.37 -16.90 -4.87
N TYR A 301 10.73 -18.06 -4.88
CA TYR A 301 10.86 -19.14 -3.92
C TYR A 301 11.89 -20.14 -4.45
N ASN A 302 13.09 -20.18 -3.88
CA ASN A 302 14.14 -21.10 -4.31
C ASN A 302 14.34 -22.20 -3.26
N PHE A 303 13.80 -23.39 -3.54
CA PHE A 303 13.94 -24.54 -2.64
C PHE A 303 15.33 -25.16 -2.67
N SER A 304 16.08 -25.02 -3.77
CA SER A 304 17.45 -25.55 -3.86
C SER A 304 18.46 -24.73 -3.05
N GLN A 305 18.20 -23.43 -2.89
CA GLN A 305 19.02 -22.50 -2.11
C GLN A 305 18.40 -22.14 -0.75
N ASP A 306 17.28 -22.78 -0.39
CA ASP A 306 16.53 -22.57 0.85
C ASP A 306 16.27 -21.08 1.19
N ARG A 307 15.72 -20.35 0.20
CA ARG A 307 15.61 -18.89 0.27
C ARG A 307 14.41 -18.34 -0.49
N VAL A 308 13.83 -17.26 0.03
CA VAL A 308 12.82 -16.44 -0.63
C VAL A 308 13.38 -15.05 -0.88
N THR A 309 13.20 -14.53 -2.09
CA THR A 309 13.64 -13.18 -2.46
C THR A 309 12.48 -12.40 -3.07
N ASP A 310 12.19 -11.24 -2.50
CA ASP A 310 11.31 -10.22 -3.08
C ASP A 310 12.13 -9.31 -3.99
N HIS A 311 11.73 -9.18 -5.25
CA HIS A 311 12.49 -8.44 -6.27
C HIS A 311 12.19 -6.94 -6.25
N ARG A 312 11.18 -6.50 -5.48
CA ARG A 312 10.78 -5.09 -5.39
C ARG A 312 11.65 -4.32 -4.41
N THR A 313 11.81 -4.86 -3.20
CA THR A 313 12.63 -4.27 -2.15
C THR A 313 14.04 -4.86 -2.10
N GLY A 314 14.24 -6.04 -2.72
CA GLY A 314 15.48 -6.81 -2.60
C GLY A 314 15.56 -7.64 -1.30
N TYR A 315 14.51 -7.63 -0.48
CA TYR A 315 14.44 -8.41 0.74
C TYR A 315 14.65 -9.91 0.48
N THR A 316 15.41 -10.55 1.37
CA THR A 316 15.76 -11.96 1.22
C THR A 316 15.67 -12.69 2.56
N ALA A 317 14.71 -13.59 2.69
CA ALA A 317 14.56 -14.49 3.84
C ALA A 317 15.22 -15.85 3.55
N ARG A 318 15.91 -16.39 4.57
CA ARG A 318 16.43 -17.78 4.58
C ARG A 318 15.45 -18.69 5.29
N ASP A 319 15.61 -19.99 5.12
CA ASP A 319 14.70 -21.02 5.62
C ASP A 319 13.31 -20.90 4.99
N ILE A 320 13.18 -21.43 3.77
CA ILE A 320 11.93 -21.35 3.03
C ILE A 320 10.81 -22.11 3.74
N LYS A 321 11.13 -23.14 4.52
CA LYS A 321 10.13 -23.98 5.16
C LYS A 321 9.44 -23.21 6.27
N GLU A 322 10.20 -22.48 7.07
CA GLU A 322 9.65 -21.63 8.12
C GLU A 322 8.87 -20.46 7.52
N PHE A 323 9.43 -19.81 6.47
CA PHE A 323 8.72 -18.74 5.76
C PHE A 323 7.34 -19.17 5.25
N MET A 324 7.23 -20.40 4.71
CA MET A 324 5.98 -20.94 4.17
C MET A 324 4.97 -21.37 5.26
N ARG A 325 5.40 -21.56 6.51
CA ARG A 325 4.49 -21.88 7.63
C ARG A 325 3.72 -20.66 8.13
N GLY A 326 4.15 -19.46 7.75
CA GLY A 326 3.69 -18.21 8.34
C GLY A 326 4.39 -17.98 9.69
N GLY A 327 4.73 -16.72 9.96
CA GLY A 327 5.48 -16.34 11.16
C GLY A 327 6.25 -15.03 10.92
N GLU A 328 7.17 -14.74 11.83
CA GLU A 328 7.89 -13.45 11.88
C GLU A 328 8.58 -13.08 10.56
N ALA A 329 9.18 -14.04 9.87
CA ALA A 329 9.89 -13.78 8.61
C ALA A 329 8.96 -13.32 7.46
N LEU A 330 7.69 -13.77 7.46
CA LEU A 330 6.69 -13.30 6.50
C LEU A 330 6.18 -11.91 6.90
N ASP A 331 5.94 -11.70 8.19
CA ASP A 331 5.48 -10.42 8.73
C ASP A 331 6.52 -9.31 8.49
N ASP A 332 7.80 -9.61 8.72
CA ASP A 332 8.93 -8.71 8.44
C ASP A 332 8.99 -8.31 6.97
N LEU A 333 8.76 -9.26 6.06
CA LEU A 333 8.70 -8.96 4.63
C LEU A 333 7.50 -8.07 4.29
N ILE A 334 6.31 -8.35 4.83
CA ILE A 334 5.11 -7.54 4.59
C ILE A 334 5.34 -6.11 5.08
N MET A 335 5.93 -5.95 6.27
CA MET A 335 6.30 -4.65 6.83
C MET A 335 7.35 -3.92 5.96
N ASP A 336 8.39 -4.62 5.51
CA ASP A 336 9.42 -4.06 4.63
C ASP A 336 8.81 -3.54 3.31
N VAL A 337 7.92 -4.31 2.70
CA VAL A 337 7.23 -3.93 1.46
C VAL A 337 6.32 -2.73 1.68
N LEU A 338 5.58 -2.68 2.79
CA LEU A 338 4.74 -1.53 3.13
C LEU A 338 5.57 -0.27 3.35
N GLU A 339 6.66 -0.37 4.09
CA GLU A 339 7.56 0.76 4.33
C GLU A 339 8.17 1.31 3.04
N HIS A 340 8.52 0.44 2.09
CA HIS A 340 9.02 0.86 0.78
C HIS A 340 7.92 1.54 -0.04
N ALA A 341 6.72 0.96 -0.09
CA ALA A 341 5.59 1.57 -0.79
C ALA A 341 5.22 2.96 -0.22
N GLU A 342 5.26 3.12 1.11
CA GLU A 342 5.02 4.41 1.76
C GLU A 342 6.11 5.45 1.41
N LYS A 343 7.38 5.04 1.32
CA LYS A 343 8.46 5.93 0.88
C LYS A 343 8.27 6.36 -0.57
N ASP A 344 7.97 5.42 -1.46
CA ASP A 344 7.76 5.70 -2.88
C ASP A 344 6.59 6.67 -3.08
N ALA A 345 5.48 6.49 -2.36
CA ALA A 345 4.34 7.41 -2.37
C ALA A 345 4.71 8.84 -1.93
N VAL A 346 5.55 8.98 -0.89
CA VAL A 346 6.03 10.30 -0.45
C VAL A 346 6.92 10.94 -1.51
N LEU A 347 7.82 10.17 -2.14
CA LEU A 347 8.68 10.67 -3.21
C LEU A 347 7.86 11.15 -4.41
N ASP A 348 6.85 10.38 -4.84
CA ASP A 348 5.95 10.75 -5.93
C ASP A 348 5.21 12.07 -5.65
N LEU A 349 4.77 12.30 -4.40
CA LEU A 349 4.13 13.55 -4.00
C LEU A 349 5.09 14.74 -4.03
N VAL A 350 6.34 14.53 -3.60
CA VAL A 350 7.38 15.56 -3.67
C VAL A 350 7.69 15.91 -5.13
N ASP A 351 7.83 14.92 -6.00
CA ASP A 351 8.08 15.12 -7.43
C ASP A 351 6.92 15.83 -8.14
N GLN A 352 5.68 15.53 -7.77
CA GLN A 352 4.50 16.25 -8.26
C GLN A 352 4.47 17.71 -7.80
N SER A 353 4.96 17.99 -6.58
CA SER A 353 5.00 19.35 -6.02
C SER A 353 6.15 20.20 -6.58
N LEU A 354 7.14 19.56 -7.22
CA LEU A 354 8.28 20.22 -7.87
C LEU A 354 8.05 20.51 -9.36
N LYS A 355 7.02 19.90 -9.97
CA LYS A 355 6.54 20.19 -11.33
C LYS A 355 5.50 21.30 -11.30
#